data_AF-A0A842V3Q7-F1
#
_entry.id   AF-A0A842V3Q7-F1
#
_cell.length_a   1.000
_cell.length_b   1.000
_cell.length_c   1.000
_cell.angle_alpha   90.00
_cell.angle_beta   90.00
_cell.angle_gamma   90.00
#
_symmetry.space_group_name_H-M   'P 1'
#
loop_
_entity.id
_entity.type
_entity.pdbx_description
1 polymer ?
#
loop_
_entity_poly.entity_id
_entity_poly.type
_entity_poly.pdbx_seq_one_letter_code
_entity_poly.pdbx_strand_id
1 'polypeptide(L)'
;MKTPTKLMLVSLILVMIALSGCYYQAESAEEGAEGEEEQVSYLDDVDEVDLDDSDDEEEADEEDDTETQEAEDDEEEEQETAPPQKSGSAVTVYEGEKVQLQVRGSDPDGDPISYTFSAPLDENGMWQTEEGDAGDYLVTVTASDGKTQSSKTLKISVLQRNAPPVISGLSDVTVREGETVSLDPQVSDNDGDEVTVSYSGWMTSSSKKTGYDDSGKYDVTVTASDGKSQTNEEVQITVLDVNRAPEFEIVVS
;
A
#
# COMPACT_ATOMS: atom_id res chain seq x y z
N MET A 1 -60.42 -2.65 -1.07
CA MET A 1 -59.63 -1.70 -0.25
C MET A 1 -59.33 -2.35 1.09
N LYS A 2 -58.14 -2.92 1.23
CA LYS A 2 -57.58 -3.39 2.50
C LYS A 2 -56.06 -3.51 2.32
N THR A 3 -55.33 -2.52 2.81
CA THR A 3 -53.88 -2.58 3.01
C THR A 3 -53.59 -3.08 4.44
N PRO A 4 -52.46 -3.78 4.65
CA PRO A 4 -52.12 -4.42 5.91
C PRO A 4 -51.15 -3.56 6.73
N THR A 5 -51.12 -3.74 8.05
CA THR A 5 -49.92 -3.41 8.84
C THR A 5 -49.87 -4.28 10.08
N LYS A 6 -48.87 -5.16 10.09
CA LYS A 6 -48.43 -5.97 11.22
C LYS A 6 -47.02 -5.47 11.50
N LEU A 7 -46.82 -4.74 12.59
CA LEU A 7 -45.49 -4.31 13.03
C LEU A 7 -45.23 -4.97 14.38
N MET A 8 -44.29 -5.91 14.38
CA MET A 8 -43.79 -6.61 15.56
C MET A 8 -42.82 -5.72 16.34
N LEU A 9 -42.94 -5.74 17.66
CA LEU A 9 -41.92 -5.29 18.62
C LEU A 9 -40.65 -6.11 18.46
N VAL A 10 -39.49 -5.47 18.49
CA VAL A 10 -38.26 -6.07 19.04
C VAL A 10 -37.52 -5.04 19.89
N SER A 11 -37.25 -5.48 21.12
CA SER A 11 -36.55 -4.85 22.23
C SER A 11 -35.06 -4.68 21.92
N LEU A 12 -34.47 -3.54 22.28
CA LEU A 12 -33.01 -3.36 22.33
C LEU A 12 -32.62 -2.93 23.75
N ILE A 13 -32.02 -3.87 24.47
CA ILE A 13 -31.35 -3.68 25.77
C ILE A 13 -29.86 -3.57 25.44
N LEU A 14 -29.23 -2.42 25.74
CA LEU A 14 -27.78 -2.27 25.66
C LEU A 14 -27.20 -2.28 27.08
N VAL A 15 -26.34 -3.27 27.33
CA VAL A 15 -25.63 -3.53 28.59
C VAL A 15 -24.23 -2.89 28.51
N MET A 16 -23.87 -2.16 29.56
CA MET A 16 -22.54 -1.59 29.85
C MET A 16 -21.48 -2.67 30.09
N ILE A 17 -20.27 -2.52 29.54
CA ILE A 17 -19.05 -3.12 30.12
C ILE A 17 -17.90 -2.11 30.07
N ALA A 18 -17.37 -1.82 31.26
CA ALA A 18 -16.19 -1.01 31.52
C ALA A 18 -14.91 -1.82 31.32
N LEU A 19 -13.82 -1.17 30.90
CA LEU A 19 -12.46 -1.72 30.98
C LEU A 19 -11.61 -0.80 31.84
N SER A 20 -11.08 -1.37 32.93
CA SER A 20 -10.02 -0.81 33.77
C SER A 20 -8.84 -1.77 33.77
N GLY A 21 -7.63 -1.21 33.65
CA GLY A 21 -6.36 -1.81 34.09
C GLY A 21 -5.73 -2.79 33.10
N CYS A 22 -4.41 -2.91 32.95
CA CYS A 22 -3.28 -2.38 33.72
C CYS A 22 -2.01 -2.47 32.86
N TYR A 23 -1.11 -1.51 33.06
CA TYR A 23 0.35 -1.62 33.21
C TYR A 23 1.10 -2.77 32.51
N TYR A 24 2.05 -2.41 31.65
CA TYR A 24 3.24 -3.21 31.39
C TYR A 24 4.49 -2.41 31.81
N GLN A 25 5.27 -3.00 32.71
CA GLN A 25 6.51 -2.47 33.25
C GLN A 25 7.67 -3.19 32.57
N ALA A 26 8.68 -2.42 32.14
CA ALA A 26 9.93 -2.93 31.58
C ALA A 26 10.76 -3.58 32.69
N GLU A 27 11.26 -4.79 32.43
CA GLU A 27 12.23 -5.48 33.27
C GLU A 27 13.55 -5.60 32.50
N SER A 28 14.55 -4.84 32.95
CA SER A 28 15.95 -4.91 32.55
C SER A 28 16.67 -5.83 33.53
N ALA A 29 17.40 -6.81 33.03
CA ALA A 29 18.29 -7.66 33.82
C ALA A 29 19.74 -7.43 33.37
N GLU A 30 20.56 -6.98 34.31
CA GLU A 30 22.03 -6.91 34.24
C GLU A 30 22.69 -8.22 34.75
N GLU A 31 24.03 -8.23 34.69
CA GLU A 31 25.06 -9.23 35.05
C GLU A 31 25.48 -10.14 33.88
N GLY A 32 26.74 -10.19 33.44
CA GLY A 32 28.02 -9.78 34.03
C GLY A 32 29.00 -10.96 33.90
N ALA A 33 30.12 -10.79 33.20
CA ALA A 33 31.31 -11.65 33.34
C ALA A 33 32.51 -11.06 32.58
N GLU A 34 33.50 -10.66 33.36
CA GLU A 34 34.83 -10.22 32.96
C GLU A 34 35.73 -11.40 32.52
N GLY A 35 36.75 -11.11 31.72
CA GLY A 35 37.81 -12.05 31.36
C GLY A 35 38.90 -11.38 30.52
N GLU A 36 40.00 -11.04 31.19
CA GLU A 36 41.31 -10.52 30.73
C GLU A 36 41.94 -11.43 29.63
N GLU A 37 42.82 -11.01 28.71
CA GLU A 37 44.20 -10.58 28.92
C GLU A 37 44.83 -10.06 27.59
N GLU A 38 45.68 -9.05 27.75
CA GLU A 38 46.98 -8.81 27.10
C GLU A 38 47.19 -8.39 25.61
N GLN A 39 47.74 -7.18 25.52
CA GLN A 39 48.92 -6.71 24.77
C GLN A 39 48.91 -6.79 23.23
N VAL A 40 49.10 -5.63 22.55
CA VAL A 40 50.40 -5.24 21.94
C VAL A 40 50.40 -3.72 21.68
N SER A 41 51.49 -3.09 22.13
CA SER A 41 51.96 -1.72 21.93
C SER A 41 52.16 -1.31 20.47
N TYR A 42 51.97 -0.04 20.11
CA TYR A 42 53.00 0.78 19.43
C TYR A 42 52.69 2.27 19.61
N LEU A 43 53.71 2.98 20.11
CA LEU A 43 53.88 4.44 20.25
C LEU A 43 53.81 5.11 18.85
N ASP A 44 53.61 6.42 18.64
CA ASP A 44 54.27 7.58 19.25
C ASP A 44 53.63 8.87 18.65
N ASP A 45 54.00 10.02 19.24
CA ASP A 45 54.06 11.39 18.67
C ASP A 45 52.79 12.26 18.72
N VAL A 46 52.64 13.07 19.79
CA VAL A 46 53.06 14.49 19.95
C VAL A 46 52.31 15.50 19.06
N ASP A 47 51.54 16.38 19.70
CA ASP A 47 51.94 17.78 19.89
C ASP A 47 50.86 18.51 20.70
N GLU A 48 51.29 19.06 21.84
CA GLU A 48 50.51 19.96 22.67
C GLU A 48 50.46 21.36 22.05
N VAL A 49 49.28 21.98 22.09
CA VAL A 49 49.15 23.44 21.99
C VAL A 49 48.23 23.92 23.11
N ASP A 50 48.86 24.41 24.18
CA ASP A 50 48.23 25.26 25.19
C ASP A 50 47.96 26.65 24.60
N LEU A 51 46.72 27.13 24.69
CA LEU A 51 46.37 28.55 24.68
C LEU A 51 45.19 28.80 25.64
N ASP A 52 45.57 28.99 26.90
CA ASP A 52 45.26 30.12 27.79
C ASP A 52 43.94 30.89 27.67
N ASP A 53 43.28 30.98 28.84
CA ASP A 53 42.50 32.07 29.45
C ASP A 53 41.48 32.87 28.62
N SER A 54 40.22 32.84 29.09
CA SER A 54 39.72 33.92 29.97
C SER A 54 38.24 33.76 30.31
N ASP A 55 37.96 33.78 31.61
CA ASP A 55 36.79 34.30 32.33
C ASP A 55 35.69 34.99 31.51
N ASP A 56 34.41 34.69 31.80
CA ASP A 56 33.59 35.67 32.53
C ASP A 56 32.27 35.06 33.03
N GLU A 57 31.90 35.51 34.23
CA GLU A 57 30.69 35.17 34.96
C GLU A 57 29.42 35.77 34.31
N GLU A 58 28.25 35.20 34.60
CA GLU A 58 27.25 35.86 35.44
C GLU A 58 25.99 34.97 35.57
N GLU A 59 25.67 34.70 36.84
CA GLU A 59 24.42 34.15 37.34
C GLU A 59 23.27 35.14 37.15
N ALA A 60 22.09 34.64 36.79
CA ALA A 60 20.84 35.34 37.05
C ALA A 60 19.74 34.32 37.34
N ASP A 61 19.49 34.13 38.63
CA ASP A 61 18.24 33.62 39.19
C ASP A 61 17.05 34.45 38.68
N GLU A 62 15.99 33.82 38.20
CA GLU A 62 14.59 34.16 38.57
C GLU A 62 13.73 32.89 38.46
N GLU A 63 13.10 32.50 39.58
CA GLU A 63 11.97 31.58 39.60
C GLU A 63 10.68 32.36 39.33
N ASP A 64 9.78 31.88 38.45
CA ASP A 64 8.34 31.98 38.71
C ASP A 64 7.47 31.07 37.82
N ASP A 65 6.59 30.38 38.53
CA ASP A 65 5.24 29.94 38.20
C ASP A 65 4.87 28.97 37.04
N THR A 66 4.13 27.97 37.51
CA THR A 66 3.33 26.96 36.82
C THR A 66 2.19 27.54 35.98
N GLU A 67 1.96 27.03 34.76
CA GLU A 67 0.60 26.80 34.24
C GLU A 67 0.56 25.70 33.16
N THR A 68 -0.43 24.83 33.30
CA THR A 68 -0.78 23.67 32.46
C THR A 68 -1.72 24.04 31.31
N GLN A 69 -1.66 23.22 30.25
CA GLN A 69 -2.58 23.09 29.10
C GLN A 69 -2.48 24.24 28.08
N GLU A 70 -2.35 23.99 26.78
CA GLU A 70 -3.24 23.17 25.96
C GLU A 70 -2.47 22.30 24.96
N ALA A 71 -3.00 21.09 24.70
CA ALA A 71 -2.57 20.25 23.61
C ALA A 71 -2.99 20.91 22.30
N GLU A 72 -2.01 21.22 21.45
CA GLU A 72 -2.27 21.59 20.07
C GLU A 72 -2.86 20.37 19.36
N ASP A 73 -4.06 20.61 18.84
CA ASP A 73 -4.82 19.78 17.93
C ASP A 73 -3.93 19.46 16.72
N ASP A 74 -3.41 18.23 16.64
CA ASP A 74 -2.83 17.70 15.40
C ASP A 74 -3.98 17.58 14.39
N GLU A 75 -4.25 18.67 13.69
CA GLU A 75 -5.03 18.62 12.45
C GLU A 75 -4.25 17.72 11.49
N GLU A 76 -4.75 16.50 11.29
CA GLU A 76 -4.35 15.62 10.21
C GLU A 76 -4.47 16.42 8.90
N GLU A 77 -3.33 16.90 8.39
CA GLU A 77 -3.21 17.41 7.03
C GLU A 77 -3.59 16.27 6.09
N GLU A 78 -4.88 16.21 5.72
CA GLU A 78 -5.28 15.57 4.48
C GLU A 78 -4.41 16.21 3.39
N GLN A 79 -3.47 15.43 2.85
CA GLN A 79 -2.62 15.84 1.74
C GLN A 79 -3.51 16.28 0.58
N GLU A 80 -3.82 17.58 0.52
CA GLU A 80 -4.39 18.21 -0.65
C GLU A 80 -3.36 18.07 -1.76
N THR A 81 -3.68 17.21 -2.72
CA THR A 81 -2.93 17.02 -3.96
C THR A 81 -2.72 18.39 -4.61
N ALA A 82 -1.44 18.75 -4.79
CA ALA A 82 -1.03 20.02 -5.36
C ALA A 82 -1.79 20.32 -6.67
N PRO A 83 -2.21 21.58 -6.93
CA PRO A 83 -2.92 21.95 -8.14
C PRO A 83 -2.10 21.62 -9.40
N PRO A 84 -2.76 21.24 -10.52
CA PRO A 84 -2.07 20.85 -11.75
C PRO A 84 -1.13 21.97 -12.22
N GLN A 85 0.17 21.68 -12.25
CA GLN A 85 1.19 22.61 -12.73
C GLN A 85 1.09 22.73 -14.26
N LYS A 86 0.25 23.67 -14.70
CA LYS A 86 0.00 23.99 -16.11
C LYS A 86 1.19 24.77 -16.71
N SER A 87 2.26 24.07 -17.07
CA SER A 87 3.25 24.59 -18.01
C SER A 87 2.83 24.17 -19.42
N GLY A 88 2.72 25.12 -20.35
CA GLY A 88 1.99 25.01 -21.63
C GLY A 88 2.47 23.98 -22.67
N SER A 89 3.10 22.89 -22.26
CA SER A 89 3.54 21.79 -23.12
C SER A 89 3.44 20.39 -22.47
N ALA A 90 3.00 20.30 -21.21
CA ALA A 90 2.71 19.02 -20.57
C ALA A 90 1.49 19.15 -19.64
N VAL A 91 0.66 18.10 -19.59
CA VAL A 91 -0.44 17.94 -18.64
C VAL A 91 -0.15 16.69 -17.83
N THR A 92 -0.19 16.79 -16.50
CA THR A 92 -0.08 15.64 -15.61
C THR A 92 -1.37 15.51 -14.82
N VAL A 93 -1.93 14.31 -14.77
CA VAL A 93 -3.14 13.94 -14.01
C VAL A 93 -2.93 12.57 -13.38
N TYR A 94 -3.75 12.21 -12.40
CA TYR A 94 -3.86 10.84 -11.89
C TYR A 94 -4.94 10.05 -12.63
N GLU A 95 -4.88 8.73 -12.56
CA GLU A 95 -5.99 7.85 -12.99
C GLU A 95 -7.30 8.23 -12.28
N GLY A 96 -8.40 8.18 -13.03
CA GLY A 96 -9.72 8.64 -12.58
C GLY A 96 -9.96 10.15 -12.72
N GLU A 97 -8.93 10.95 -13.03
CA GLU A 97 -9.09 12.38 -13.25
C GLU A 97 -9.49 12.74 -14.69
N LYS A 98 -10.16 13.87 -14.84
CA LYS A 98 -10.57 14.37 -16.15
C LYS A 98 -9.52 15.29 -16.74
N VAL A 99 -9.02 14.95 -17.92
CA VAL A 99 -8.27 15.86 -18.79
C VAL A 99 -9.24 16.71 -19.60
N GLN A 100 -9.01 18.03 -19.62
CA GLN A 100 -9.71 18.95 -20.50
C GLN A 100 -8.76 20.00 -21.07
N LEU A 101 -8.52 19.95 -22.38
CA LEU A 101 -7.66 20.93 -23.05
C LEU A 101 -8.40 22.23 -23.32
N GLN A 102 -7.78 23.34 -22.91
CA GLN A 102 -8.20 24.68 -23.31
C GLN A 102 -7.30 25.19 -24.44
N VAL A 103 -7.83 25.17 -25.65
CA VAL A 103 -7.13 25.64 -26.86
C VAL A 103 -7.61 27.02 -27.27
N ARG A 104 -6.68 27.87 -27.71
CA ARG A 104 -6.95 29.21 -28.24
C ARG A 104 -6.04 29.47 -29.42
N GLY A 105 -6.55 30.19 -30.39
CA GLY A 105 -5.86 30.52 -31.64
C GLY A 105 -6.51 31.75 -32.28
N SER A 106 -5.78 32.38 -33.18
CA SER A 106 -6.23 33.56 -33.91
C SER A 106 -5.87 33.38 -35.37
N ASP A 107 -6.80 33.72 -36.26
CA ASP A 107 -6.58 33.74 -37.69
C ASP A 107 -6.33 35.19 -38.14
N PRO A 108 -5.25 35.49 -38.90
CA PRO A 108 -4.94 36.84 -39.34
C PRO A 108 -5.99 37.47 -40.27
N ASP A 109 -6.73 36.65 -41.02
CA ASP A 109 -7.78 37.09 -41.94
C ASP A 109 -9.15 37.14 -41.24
N GLY A 110 -9.23 36.71 -39.98
CA GLY A 110 -10.44 36.67 -39.17
C GLY A 110 -11.36 35.49 -39.48
N ASP A 111 -10.85 34.45 -40.17
CA ASP A 111 -11.61 33.24 -40.45
C ASP A 111 -11.88 32.44 -39.16
N PRO A 112 -13.04 31.76 -39.04
CA PRO A 112 -13.36 30.95 -37.86
C PRO A 112 -12.45 29.72 -37.77
N ILE A 113 -11.89 29.48 -36.58
CA ILE A 113 -11.00 28.33 -36.33
C ILE A 113 -11.80 27.17 -35.75
N SER A 114 -11.60 25.99 -36.33
CA SER A 114 -12.03 24.70 -35.79
C SER A 114 -10.83 23.94 -35.22
N TYR A 115 -11.07 23.14 -34.18
CA TYR A 115 -10.04 22.30 -33.56
C TYR A 115 -10.40 20.83 -33.67
N THR A 116 -9.39 19.99 -33.88
CA THR A 116 -9.50 18.54 -33.74
C THR A 116 -8.39 18.01 -32.85
N PHE A 117 -8.69 16.90 -32.17
CA PHE A 117 -7.81 16.27 -31.20
C PHE A 117 -7.58 14.81 -31.62
N SER A 118 -6.34 14.33 -31.49
CA SER A 118 -6.08 12.91 -31.59
C SER A 118 -6.48 12.17 -30.31
N ALA A 119 -6.65 10.86 -30.41
CA ALA A 119 -6.79 9.99 -29.24
C ALA A 119 -5.66 10.23 -28.20
N PRO A 120 -5.93 10.05 -26.90
CA PRO A 120 -7.19 9.55 -26.32
C PRO A 120 -8.29 10.60 -26.11
N LEU A 121 -8.09 11.87 -26.50
CA LEU A 121 -9.11 12.91 -26.35
C LEU A 121 -10.31 12.69 -27.30
N ASP A 122 -11.48 13.13 -26.85
CA ASP A 122 -12.70 13.23 -27.65
C ASP A 122 -12.72 14.48 -28.55
N GLU A 123 -13.83 14.67 -29.29
CA GLU A 123 -14.02 15.82 -30.18
C GLU A 123 -14.02 17.18 -29.46
N ASN A 124 -14.26 17.19 -28.14
CA ASN A 124 -14.27 18.38 -27.30
C ASN A 124 -12.93 18.61 -26.59
N GLY A 125 -11.92 17.78 -26.86
CA GLY A 125 -10.61 17.85 -26.20
C GLY A 125 -10.66 17.37 -24.76
N MET A 126 -11.58 16.46 -24.44
CA MET A 126 -11.75 15.87 -23.10
C MET A 126 -11.36 14.40 -23.11
N TRP A 127 -10.84 13.93 -21.98
CA TRP A 127 -10.62 12.51 -21.70
C TRP A 127 -10.84 12.27 -20.22
N GLN A 128 -11.69 11.31 -19.90
CA GLN A 128 -11.87 10.80 -18.55
C GLN A 128 -10.92 9.60 -18.40
N THR A 129 -9.87 9.73 -17.60
CA THR A 129 -8.96 8.60 -17.35
C THR A 129 -9.61 7.59 -16.41
N GLU A 130 -9.19 6.33 -16.52
CA GLU A 130 -9.62 5.21 -15.68
C GLU A 130 -8.41 4.49 -15.07
N GLU A 131 -8.66 3.54 -14.16
CA GLU A 131 -7.62 2.64 -13.66
C GLU A 131 -7.05 1.81 -14.83
N GLY A 132 -5.72 1.76 -14.94
CA GLY A 132 -5.00 1.13 -16.05
C GLY A 132 -4.61 2.09 -17.18
N ASP A 133 -5.02 3.36 -17.12
CA ASP A 133 -4.60 4.39 -18.09
C ASP A 133 -3.23 5.01 -17.76
N ALA A 134 -2.58 4.65 -16.64
CA ALA A 134 -1.26 5.16 -16.29
C ALA A 134 -0.25 5.02 -17.45
N GLY A 135 0.38 6.15 -17.81
CA GLY A 135 1.29 6.21 -18.94
C GLY A 135 1.43 7.58 -19.57
N ASP A 136 2.26 7.64 -20.61
CA ASP A 136 2.53 8.85 -21.38
C ASP A 136 1.84 8.83 -22.75
N TYR A 137 1.05 9.86 -23.03
CA TYR A 137 0.25 10.00 -24.23
C TYR A 137 0.68 11.24 -25.01
N LEU A 138 1.04 11.05 -26.29
CA LEU A 138 1.31 12.14 -27.21
C LEU A 138 0.03 12.49 -27.98
N VAL A 139 -0.55 13.63 -27.67
CA VAL A 139 -1.75 14.13 -28.31
C VAL A 139 -1.40 15.23 -29.31
N THR A 140 -1.97 15.14 -30.50
CA THR A 140 -1.87 16.19 -31.52
C THR A 140 -3.17 17.00 -31.57
N VAL A 141 -3.03 18.31 -31.40
CA VAL A 141 -4.09 19.29 -31.59
C VAL A 141 -3.91 19.94 -32.95
N THR A 142 -4.94 19.92 -33.79
CA THR A 142 -4.93 20.56 -35.12
C THR A 142 -5.93 21.70 -35.14
N ALA A 143 -5.50 22.88 -35.58
CA ALA A 143 -6.34 24.05 -35.83
C ALA A 143 -6.53 24.24 -37.35
N SER A 144 -7.76 24.49 -37.80
CA SER A 144 -8.06 24.76 -39.20
C SER A 144 -9.02 25.93 -39.38
N ASP A 145 -8.69 26.82 -40.31
CA ASP A 145 -9.53 27.92 -40.84
C ASP A 145 -10.45 27.44 -42.01
N GLY A 146 -10.44 26.14 -42.34
CA GLY A 146 -11.14 25.55 -43.48
C GLY A 146 -10.38 25.60 -44.82
N LYS A 147 -9.22 26.25 -44.88
CA LYS A 147 -8.33 26.33 -46.06
C LYS A 147 -6.96 25.69 -45.79
N THR A 148 -6.41 25.97 -44.62
CA THR A 148 -5.10 25.56 -44.12
C THR A 148 -5.22 24.94 -42.72
N GLN A 149 -4.14 24.30 -42.29
CA GLN A 149 -4.08 23.65 -40.99
C GLN A 149 -2.71 23.89 -40.34
N SER A 150 -2.72 23.97 -39.00
CA SER A 150 -1.51 23.90 -38.19
C SER A 150 -1.72 22.93 -37.03
N SER A 151 -0.67 22.23 -36.62
CA SER A 151 -0.75 21.24 -35.55
C SER A 151 0.34 21.43 -34.50
N LYS A 152 0.02 21.06 -33.26
CA LYS A 152 0.97 21.00 -32.13
C LYS A 152 0.78 19.69 -31.38
N THR A 153 1.88 19.13 -30.90
CA THR A 153 1.86 17.94 -30.04
C THR A 153 2.05 18.35 -28.58
N LEU A 154 1.28 17.72 -27.70
CA LEU A 154 1.29 17.88 -26.25
C LEU A 154 1.54 16.50 -25.62
N LYS A 155 2.33 16.45 -24.56
CA LYS A 155 2.44 15.25 -23.71
C LYS A 155 1.41 15.32 -22.58
N ILE A 156 0.62 14.26 -22.43
CA ILE A 156 -0.23 14.04 -21.26
C ILE A 156 0.37 12.86 -20.50
N SER A 157 0.70 13.04 -19.22
CA SER A 157 1.18 11.99 -18.32
C SER A 157 0.07 11.65 -17.34
N VAL A 158 -0.41 10.41 -17.40
CA VAL A 158 -1.34 9.86 -16.41
C VAL A 158 -0.52 9.07 -15.40
N LEU A 159 -0.56 9.51 -14.15
CA LEU A 159 0.10 8.84 -13.04
C LEU A 159 -0.85 7.81 -12.43
N GLN A 160 -0.30 6.65 -12.08
CA GLN A 160 -1.03 5.65 -11.33
C GLN A 160 -1.48 6.24 -9.99
N ARG A 161 -2.74 6.04 -9.63
CA ARG A 161 -3.27 6.54 -8.34
C ARG A 161 -2.99 5.59 -7.19
N ASN A 162 -2.92 4.29 -7.49
CA ASN A 162 -2.70 3.22 -6.54
C ASN A 162 -1.87 2.11 -7.18
N ALA A 163 -0.72 1.77 -6.60
CA ALA A 163 0.07 0.60 -6.97
C ALA A 163 -0.51 -0.64 -6.29
N PRO A 164 -0.81 -1.74 -7.01
CA PRO A 164 -1.33 -2.95 -6.38
C PRO A 164 -0.26 -3.60 -5.48
N PRO A 165 -0.67 -4.38 -4.46
CA PRO A 165 0.26 -5.07 -3.59
C PRO A 165 1.14 -6.06 -4.36
N VAL A 166 2.34 -6.32 -3.86
CA VAL A 166 3.27 -7.31 -4.41
C VAL A 166 3.29 -8.55 -3.51
N ILE A 167 3.19 -9.73 -4.11
CA ILE A 167 3.37 -11.02 -3.43
C ILE A 167 4.73 -11.61 -3.83
N SER A 168 5.45 -12.17 -2.87
CA SER A 168 6.71 -12.89 -3.10
C SER A 168 6.92 -14.00 -2.06
N GLY A 169 7.95 -14.82 -2.25
CA GLY A 169 8.29 -15.91 -1.31
C GLY A 169 7.39 -17.14 -1.41
N LEU A 170 6.49 -17.20 -2.38
CA LEU A 170 5.69 -18.38 -2.68
C LEU A 170 6.42 -19.32 -3.66
N SER A 171 6.23 -20.61 -3.46
CA SER A 171 6.74 -21.66 -4.34
C SER A 171 5.93 -22.93 -4.16
N ASP A 172 5.94 -23.81 -5.16
CA ASP A 172 5.24 -25.09 -5.11
C ASP A 172 5.66 -25.92 -3.87
N VAL A 173 4.68 -26.50 -3.20
CA VAL A 173 4.88 -27.26 -1.97
C VAL A 173 4.65 -28.74 -2.24
N THR A 174 5.56 -29.59 -1.77
CA THR A 174 5.37 -31.05 -1.76
C THR A 174 5.38 -31.57 -0.33
N VAL A 175 4.31 -32.24 0.07
CA VAL A 175 4.16 -32.90 1.37
C VAL A 175 3.73 -34.35 1.19
N ARG A 176 3.81 -35.14 2.24
CA ARG A 176 3.18 -36.47 2.32
C ARG A 176 1.84 -36.39 3.02
N GLU A 177 0.94 -37.33 2.73
CA GLU A 177 -0.30 -37.48 3.48
C GLU A 177 -0.04 -37.55 4.99
N GLY A 178 -0.86 -36.83 5.76
CA GLY A 178 -0.68 -36.66 7.19
C GLY A 178 0.27 -35.52 7.58
N GLU A 179 0.96 -34.86 6.65
CA GLU A 179 1.75 -33.65 6.93
C GLU A 179 0.91 -32.37 6.79
N THR A 180 1.43 -31.27 7.31
CA THR A 180 0.79 -29.95 7.25
C THR A 180 1.39 -29.16 6.10
N VAL A 181 0.53 -28.65 5.21
CA VAL A 181 0.88 -27.63 4.23
C VAL A 181 0.85 -26.26 4.91
N SER A 182 1.86 -25.42 4.65
CA SER A 182 1.92 -24.04 5.11
C SER A 182 2.43 -23.14 3.98
N LEU A 183 1.74 -22.03 3.76
CA LEU A 183 2.14 -20.96 2.84
C LEU A 183 2.37 -19.69 3.67
N ASP A 184 3.50 -19.04 3.44
CA ASP A 184 3.91 -17.82 4.16
C ASP A 184 4.38 -16.76 3.15
N PRO A 185 3.44 -16.17 2.38
CA PRO A 185 3.76 -15.15 1.40
C PRO A 185 4.33 -13.90 2.09
N GLN A 186 5.34 -13.30 1.47
CA GLN A 186 5.78 -11.95 1.82
C GLN A 186 5.01 -10.96 0.96
N VAL A 187 4.33 -10.01 1.61
CA VAL A 187 3.53 -8.99 0.93
C VAL A 187 4.04 -7.60 1.25
N SER A 188 4.00 -6.73 0.27
CA SER A 188 4.39 -5.32 0.41
C SER A 188 3.52 -4.45 -0.50
N ASP A 189 3.23 -3.25 -0.04
CA ASP A 189 2.58 -2.21 -0.83
C ASP A 189 3.52 -1.02 -0.99
N ASN A 190 3.61 -0.45 -2.19
CA ASN A 190 4.55 0.62 -2.48
C ASN A 190 4.02 2.00 -2.05
N ASP A 191 2.70 2.14 -1.90
CA ASP A 191 2.05 3.36 -1.45
C ASP A 191 1.92 3.39 0.08
N GLY A 192 2.26 2.28 0.74
CA GLY A 192 2.25 2.13 2.20
C GLY A 192 0.88 1.74 2.75
N ASP A 193 -0.04 1.31 1.89
CA ASP A 193 -1.36 0.84 2.30
C ASP A 193 -1.29 -0.50 3.05
N GLU A 194 -2.25 -0.74 3.96
CA GLU A 194 -2.35 -2.01 4.69
C GLU A 194 -2.79 -3.14 3.76
N VAL A 195 -2.02 -4.23 3.71
CA VAL A 195 -2.31 -5.38 2.84
C VAL A 195 -2.98 -6.52 3.60
N THR A 196 -4.15 -6.94 3.12
CA THR A 196 -4.84 -8.15 3.58
C THR A 196 -4.54 -9.33 2.66
N VAL A 197 -4.18 -10.48 3.24
CA VAL A 197 -3.91 -11.74 2.52
C VAL A 197 -5.06 -12.73 2.71
N SER A 198 -5.49 -13.36 1.62
CA SER A 198 -6.51 -14.41 1.63
C SER A 198 -6.14 -15.59 0.72
N TYR A 199 -6.78 -16.73 0.94
CA TYR A 199 -6.48 -18.00 0.27
C TYR A 199 -7.75 -18.60 -0.31
N SER A 200 -7.65 -19.17 -1.51
CA SER A 200 -8.75 -19.88 -2.15
C SER A 200 -8.26 -21.08 -2.98
N GLY A 201 -9.20 -21.88 -3.48
CA GLY A 201 -8.90 -23.15 -4.15
C GLY A 201 -8.97 -24.31 -3.16
N TRP A 202 -7.93 -25.16 -3.14
CA TRP A 202 -7.94 -26.36 -2.30
C TRP A 202 -7.77 -26.08 -0.80
N MET A 203 -7.21 -24.93 -0.43
CA MET A 203 -7.16 -24.44 0.96
C MET A 203 -7.66 -22.98 1.04
N THR A 204 -8.26 -22.63 2.18
CA THR A 204 -8.88 -21.30 2.43
C THR A 204 -8.23 -20.56 3.60
N SER A 205 -7.07 -21.04 4.03
CA SER A 205 -6.25 -20.48 5.11
C SER A 205 -4.78 -20.70 4.75
N SER A 206 -3.85 -20.03 5.44
CA SER A 206 -2.40 -20.17 5.20
C SER A 206 -1.85 -21.57 5.49
N SER A 207 -2.59 -22.38 6.25
CA SER A 207 -2.19 -23.76 6.57
C SER A 207 -3.35 -24.74 6.45
N LYS A 208 -3.04 -25.98 6.06
CA LYS A 208 -3.98 -27.11 5.99
C LYS A 208 -3.28 -28.42 6.34
N LYS A 209 -3.88 -29.20 7.27
CA LYS A 209 -3.44 -30.56 7.58
C LYS A 209 -4.01 -31.53 6.53
N THR A 210 -3.15 -32.36 5.93
CA THR A 210 -3.59 -33.41 4.99
C THR A 210 -4.02 -34.67 5.74
N GLY A 211 -5.00 -35.37 5.16
CA GLY A 211 -5.39 -36.74 5.50
C GLY A 211 -4.79 -37.78 4.53
N TYR A 212 -5.15 -39.05 4.73
CA TYR A 212 -4.69 -40.18 3.92
C TYR A 212 -5.50 -40.44 2.63
N ASP A 213 -6.43 -39.54 2.31
CA ASP A 213 -7.22 -39.58 1.08
C ASP A 213 -7.00 -38.28 0.27
N ASP A 214 -5.97 -37.50 0.63
CA ASP A 214 -5.64 -36.20 0.06
C ASP A 214 -4.47 -36.29 -0.94
N SER A 215 -3.99 -37.48 -1.33
CA SER A 215 -2.94 -37.58 -2.35
C SER A 215 -3.40 -37.01 -3.70
N GLY A 216 -2.54 -36.20 -4.32
CA GLY A 216 -2.89 -35.49 -5.55
C GLY A 216 -2.09 -34.23 -5.76
N LYS A 217 -2.51 -33.47 -6.78
CA LYS A 217 -2.02 -32.12 -7.08
C LYS A 217 -3.17 -31.14 -6.99
N TYR A 218 -2.92 -30.01 -6.36
CA TYR A 218 -3.94 -29.01 -6.08
C TYR A 218 -3.40 -27.62 -6.33
N ASP A 219 -4.25 -26.75 -6.87
CA ASP A 219 -3.92 -25.34 -7.02
C ASP A 219 -4.53 -24.55 -5.86
N VAL A 220 -3.73 -23.63 -5.34
CA VAL A 220 -4.11 -22.68 -4.29
C VAL A 220 -3.80 -21.29 -4.80
N THR A 221 -4.78 -20.42 -4.77
CA THR A 221 -4.61 -19.01 -5.13
C THR A 221 -4.46 -18.19 -3.85
N VAL A 222 -3.35 -17.47 -3.74
CA VAL A 222 -3.08 -16.49 -2.71
C VAL A 222 -3.40 -15.11 -3.28
N THR A 223 -4.22 -14.34 -2.57
CA THR A 223 -4.64 -13.00 -2.96
C THR A 223 -4.17 -11.99 -1.92
N ALA A 224 -3.49 -10.95 -2.35
CA ALA A 224 -3.12 -9.78 -1.55
C ALA A 224 -3.93 -8.57 -2.03
N SER A 225 -4.53 -7.82 -1.11
CA SER A 225 -5.40 -6.69 -1.40
C SER A 225 -5.09 -5.53 -0.45
N ASP A 226 -4.88 -4.33 -1.00
CA ASP A 226 -4.77 -3.06 -0.24
C ASP A 226 -6.15 -2.40 0.02
N GLY A 227 -7.22 -3.01 -0.50
CA GLY A 227 -8.59 -2.50 -0.41
C GLY A 227 -9.04 -1.64 -1.59
N LYS A 228 -8.12 -1.30 -2.50
CA LYS A 228 -8.34 -0.58 -3.77
C LYS A 228 -8.08 -1.48 -4.98
N SER A 229 -6.93 -2.17 -4.99
CA SER A 229 -6.47 -3.10 -6.00
C SER A 229 -6.04 -4.44 -5.37
N GLN A 230 -5.80 -5.45 -6.21
CA GLN A 230 -5.40 -6.79 -5.75
C GLN A 230 -4.40 -7.48 -6.68
N THR A 231 -3.56 -8.31 -6.10
CA THR A 231 -2.63 -9.21 -6.79
C THR A 231 -2.92 -10.66 -6.40
N ASN A 232 -2.83 -11.56 -7.38
CA ASN A 232 -3.07 -12.99 -7.20
C ASN A 232 -1.84 -13.79 -7.63
N GLU A 233 -1.48 -14.79 -6.84
CA GLU A 233 -0.43 -15.76 -7.15
C GLU A 233 -0.94 -17.19 -6.95
N GLU A 234 -0.69 -18.07 -7.91
CA GLU A 234 -1.07 -19.48 -7.85
C GLU A 234 0.12 -20.36 -7.42
N VAL A 235 -0.12 -21.28 -6.49
CA VAL A 235 0.87 -22.23 -5.98
C VAL A 235 0.34 -23.65 -6.16
N GLN A 236 1.17 -24.55 -6.69
CA GLN A 236 0.83 -25.97 -6.77
C GLN A 236 1.24 -26.70 -5.49
N ILE A 237 0.29 -27.42 -4.91
CA ILE A 237 0.50 -28.31 -3.77
C ILE A 237 0.47 -29.75 -4.27
N THR A 238 1.54 -30.50 -4.04
CA THR A 238 1.61 -31.94 -4.31
C THR A 238 1.58 -32.72 -2.99
N VAL A 239 0.56 -33.55 -2.82
CA VAL A 239 0.43 -34.46 -1.68
C VAL A 239 0.78 -35.87 -2.14
N LEU A 240 1.85 -36.43 -1.58
CA LEU A 240 2.33 -37.78 -1.88
C LEU A 240 1.61 -38.81 -1.00
N ASP A 241 1.13 -39.87 -1.64
CA ASP A 241 0.49 -41.02 -0.98
C ASP A 241 1.39 -41.66 0.09
N VAL A 242 0.77 -42.05 1.21
CA VAL A 242 1.40 -42.81 2.29
C VAL A 242 0.65 -44.13 2.50
N ASN A 243 1.27 -45.24 2.11
CA ASN A 243 0.69 -46.57 2.24
C ASN A 243 0.30 -46.91 3.69
N ARG A 244 -0.94 -47.40 3.86
CA ARG A 244 -1.49 -47.92 5.12
C ARG A 244 -1.62 -49.45 5.09
N ALA A 245 -1.54 -50.09 6.26
CA ALA A 245 -1.82 -51.52 6.38
C ALA A 245 -3.34 -51.78 6.16
N PRO A 246 -3.74 -52.94 5.61
CA PRO A 246 -5.15 -53.28 5.47
C PRO A 246 -5.80 -53.54 6.83
N GLU A 247 -7.05 -53.10 7.00
CA GLU A 247 -7.88 -53.41 8.15
C GLU A 247 -8.92 -54.49 7.79
N PHE A 248 -9.26 -55.36 8.76
CA PHE A 248 -10.32 -56.36 8.59
C PHE A 248 -11.09 -56.54 9.90
N GLU A 249 -12.40 -56.80 9.79
CA GLU A 249 -13.26 -57.21 10.89
C GLU A 249 -13.91 -58.56 10.57
N ILE A 250 -14.04 -59.43 11.57
CA ILE A 250 -14.74 -60.70 11.44
C ILE A 250 -16.20 -60.49 11.89
N VAL A 251 -17.13 -60.54 10.95
CA VAL A 251 -18.57 -60.59 11.25
C VAL A 251 -19.05 -62.04 11.28
N VAL A 252 -19.66 -62.45 12.40
CA VAL A 252 -20.32 -63.76 12.56
C VAL A 252 -21.83 -63.58 12.47
N SER A 253 -22.48 -64.45 11.69
CA SER A 253 -23.94 -64.48 11.47
C SER A 253 -24.69 -65.27 12.53
#